data_AF-A0A1X1TWW9-F1
#
_entry.id   AF-A0A1X1TWW9-F1
#
_cell.length_a   1.000
_cell.length_b   1.000
_cell.length_c   1.000
_cell.angle_alpha   90.00
_cell.angle_beta   90.00
_cell.angle_gamma   90.00
#
_symmetry.space_group_name_H-M   'P 1'
#
loop_
_entity.id
_entity.type
_entity.pdbx_description
1 polymer ?
#
loop_
_entity_poly.entity_id
_entity_poly.type
_entity_poly.pdbx_seq_one_letter_code
_entity_poly.pdbx_strand_id
1 'polypeptide(L)'
;MFVVAWLLAAWQDPGVNATRPVFAYNSGFFNRGTWGEFIPGWVSKGAENPQPLIYFLASYIVLTPLAIMGIDKLIGRLRTAAPRLNRAGVLGLMVLLFTVIDIVMEQFFHRVGLWTYLRVDGSWSIFTGHLYQFPLYEGVFFGGIVSTLSIAIYCFRDKDGRMITDAGIEKLRNKRVVPLVRILALTGVFNVIMMVFMLGFNLVNQHADTQPAQDIPSYLHHDMCGLGPNPPCPPLP
;
A
#
# COMPACT_ATOMS: atom_id res chain seq x y z
N MET A 1 14.87 -10.96 -4.21
CA MET A 1 15.23 -10.09 -3.06
C MET A 1 14.19 -9.01 -2.82
N PHE A 2 13.99 -8.06 -3.74
CA PHE A 2 13.01 -6.97 -3.57
C PHE A 2 11.59 -7.47 -3.27
N VAL A 3 11.11 -8.44 -4.06
CA VAL A 3 9.80 -9.12 -3.86
C VAL A 3 9.67 -9.72 -2.47
N VAL A 4 10.68 -10.49 -2.07
CA VAL A 4 10.69 -11.16 -0.76
C VAL A 4 10.68 -10.13 0.36
N ALA A 5 11.44 -9.03 0.22
CA ALA A 5 11.45 -7.96 1.21
C ALA A 5 10.09 -7.26 1.34
N TRP A 6 9.38 -7.04 0.22
CA TRP A 6 8.02 -6.49 0.24
C TRP A 6 7.00 -7.45 0.83
N LEU A 7 7.04 -8.72 0.46
CA LEU A 7 6.18 -9.76 1.05
C LEU A 7 6.34 -9.82 2.58
N LEU A 8 7.56 -9.62 3.09
CA LEU A 8 7.84 -9.56 4.52
C LEU A 8 7.43 -8.24 5.19
N ALA A 9 7.07 -7.21 4.43
CA ALA A 9 6.48 -5.96 4.94
C ALA A 9 4.95 -5.93 4.79
N ALA A 10 4.40 -6.77 3.92
CA ALA A 10 3.00 -6.77 3.53
C ALA A 10 2.02 -7.20 4.64
N TRP A 11 2.52 -7.77 5.74
CA TRP A 11 1.69 -8.03 6.93
C TRP A 11 1.04 -6.75 7.51
N GLN A 12 1.55 -5.57 7.16
CA GLN A 12 1.01 -4.28 7.59
C GLN A 12 -0.23 -3.83 6.81
N ASP A 13 -0.61 -4.49 5.70
CA ASP A 13 -1.77 -4.11 4.85
C ASP A 13 -3.08 -3.92 5.64
N PRO A 14 -3.48 -4.82 6.58
CA PRO A 14 -4.70 -4.61 7.37
C PRO A 14 -4.67 -3.33 8.20
N GLY A 15 -3.48 -2.75 8.40
CA GLY A 15 -3.25 -1.53 9.15
C GLY A 15 -4.06 -0.32 8.64
N VAL A 16 -4.50 -0.31 7.38
CA VAL A 16 -5.42 0.72 6.85
C VAL A 16 -6.71 0.82 7.66
N ASN A 17 -7.13 -0.29 8.27
CA ASN A 17 -8.32 -0.38 9.10
C ASN A 17 -8.00 -0.40 10.60
N ALA A 18 -6.76 -0.15 11.05
CA ALA A 18 -6.35 -0.40 12.44
C ALA A 18 -7.21 0.33 13.48
N THR A 19 -7.57 1.59 13.23
CA THR A 19 -8.36 2.41 14.15
C THR A 19 -9.87 2.35 13.87
N ARG A 20 -10.28 2.29 12.60
CA ARG A 20 -11.69 2.27 12.19
C ARG A 20 -11.87 1.59 10.82
N PRO A 21 -13.10 1.17 10.44
CA PRO A 21 -13.35 0.60 9.12
C PRO A 21 -13.28 1.71 8.06
N VAL A 22 -12.23 1.69 7.24
CA VAL A 22 -12.01 2.64 6.14
C VAL A 22 -12.10 1.93 4.80
N PHE A 23 -11.67 0.67 4.73
CA PHE A 23 -11.50 -0.08 3.51
C PHE A 23 -12.10 -1.49 3.63
N ALA A 24 -12.68 -2.01 2.54
CA ALA A 24 -13.22 -3.35 2.48
C ALA A 24 -12.88 -4.07 1.18
N TYR A 25 -12.46 -5.33 1.29
CA TYR A 25 -12.28 -6.24 0.15
C TYR A 25 -13.57 -6.97 -0.14
N ASN A 26 -13.78 -7.44 -1.37
CA ASN A 26 -14.92 -8.29 -1.68
C ASN A 26 -14.80 -9.66 -0.97
N SER A 27 -15.83 -10.06 -0.22
CA SER A 27 -15.89 -11.36 0.48
C SER A 27 -15.85 -12.58 -0.47
N GLY A 28 -16.08 -12.37 -1.77
CA GLY A 28 -16.00 -13.41 -2.80
C GLY A 28 -14.57 -13.90 -3.09
N PHE A 29 -13.54 -13.21 -2.57
CA PHE A 29 -12.17 -13.71 -2.64
C PHE A 29 -11.95 -14.91 -1.70
N PHE A 30 -10.94 -15.73 -2.02
CA PHE A 30 -10.52 -16.81 -1.14
C PHE A 30 -9.83 -16.24 0.11
N ASN A 31 -10.62 -16.09 1.19
CA ASN A 31 -10.19 -15.43 2.42
C ASN A 31 -10.42 -16.35 3.63
N ARG A 32 -9.52 -16.31 4.62
CA ARG A 32 -9.63 -17.07 5.87
C ARG A 32 -9.59 -16.16 7.11
N GLY A 33 -10.24 -15.00 7.00
CA GLY A 33 -10.23 -13.97 8.04
C GLY A 33 -9.10 -12.96 7.86
N THR A 34 -8.69 -12.33 8.95
CA THR A 34 -7.65 -11.31 9.01
C THR A 34 -6.70 -11.61 10.17
N TRP A 35 -5.46 -11.13 10.08
CA TRP A 35 -4.51 -11.13 11.19
C TRP A 35 -4.42 -9.76 11.88
N GLY A 36 -5.28 -8.81 11.50
CA GLY A 36 -5.27 -7.44 12.03
C GLY A 36 -5.39 -7.38 13.55
N GLU A 37 -6.19 -8.26 14.15
CA GLU A 37 -6.39 -8.33 15.61
C GLU A 37 -5.11 -8.61 16.42
N PHE A 38 -4.07 -9.17 15.78
CA PHE A 38 -2.77 -9.43 16.42
C PHE A 38 -1.79 -8.26 16.29
N ILE A 39 -2.15 -7.19 15.57
CA ILE A 39 -1.30 -6.02 15.39
C ILE A 39 -1.40 -5.13 16.64
N PRO A 40 -0.27 -4.72 17.26
CA PRO A 40 -0.28 -3.82 18.40
C PRO A 40 -1.02 -2.50 18.10
N GLY A 41 -1.92 -2.09 18.98
CA GLY A 41 -2.74 -0.88 18.80
C GLY A 41 -3.99 -1.10 17.94
N TRP A 42 -4.34 -2.35 17.60
CA TRP A 42 -5.59 -2.65 16.89
C TRP A 42 -6.82 -2.34 17.76
N VAL A 43 -7.79 -1.66 17.16
CA VAL A 43 -9.10 -1.41 17.76
C VAL A 43 -10.10 -2.39 17.14
N SER A 44 -10.71 -3.27 17.93
CA SER A 44 -11.67 -4.25 17.43
C SER A 44 -12.94 -3.60 16.88
N LYS A 45 -13.41 -4.06 15.71
CA LYS A 45 -14.59 -3.52 15.00
C LYS A 45 -15.72 -4.53 14.78
N GLY A 46 -15.70 -5.66 15.51
CA GLY A 46 -16.62 -6.77 15.28
C GLY A 46 -16.07 -7.75 14.25
N ALA A 47 -16.89 -8.16 13.29
CA ALA A 47 -16.43 -9.00 12.19
C ALA A 47 -15.52 -8.18 11.26
N GLU A 48 -14.25 -8.54 11.18
CA GLU A 48 -13.23 -7.73 10.49
C GLU A 48 -13.15 -8.04 8.98
N ASN A 49 -12.69 -7.05 8.21
CA ASN A 49 -12.50 -7.19 6.77
C ASN A 49 -11.53 -8.35 6.43
N PRO A 50 -11.98 -9.38 5.71
CA PRO A 50 -11.17 -10.54 5.39
C PRO A 50 -10.09 -10.18 4.36
N GLN A 51 -8.88 -10.70 4.56
CA GLN A 51 -7.73 -10.39 3.69
C GLN A 51 -7.66 -11.37 2.51
N PRO A 52 -7.62 -10.87 1.25
CA PRO A 52 -7.59 -11.73 0.07
C PRO A 52 -6.20 -12.27 -0.20
N LEU A 53 -5.84 -13.35 0.49
CA LEU A 53 -4.52 -13.99 0.45
C LEU A 53 -4.02 -14.26 -0.98
N ILE A 54 -4.89 -14.73 -1.88
CA ILE A 54 -4.49 -15.01 -3.28
C ILE A 54 -4.20 -13.71 -4.02
N TYR A 55 -5.06 -12.71 -3.91
CA TYR A 55 -4.86 -11.41 -4.55
C TYR A 55 -3.59 -10.75 -3.99
N PHE A 56 -3.44 -10.74 -2.68
CA PHE A 56 -2.29 -10.24 -1.95
C PHE A 56 -0.99 -10.91 -2.44
N LEU A 57 -0.93 -12.24 -2.49
CA LEU A 57 0.24 -12.94 -3.02
C LEU A 57 0.48 -12.61 -4.49
N ALA A 58 -0.57 -12.53 -5.31
CA ALA A 58 -0.45 -12.19 -6.72
C ALA A 58 0.04 -10.76 -6.94
N SER A 59 -0.43 -9.77 -6.16
CA SER A 59 0.00 -8.38 -6.29
C SER A 59 1.47 -8.24 -5.93
N TYR A 60 1.91 -8.79 -4.81
CA TYR A 60 3.30 -8.68 -4.35
C TYR A 60 4.28 -9.55 -5.17
N ILE A 61 3.86 -10.72 -5.67
CA ILE A 61 4.74 -11.62 -6.45
C ILE A 61 4.79 -11.27 -7.94
N VAL A 62 3.69 -10.76 -8.52
CA VAL A 62 3.57 -10.53 -9.96
C VAL A 62 3.56 -9.05 -10.29
N LEU A 63 2.64 -8.29 -9.67
CA LEU A 63 2.43 -6.89 -10.03
C LEU A 63 3.63 -6.02 -9.62
N THR A 64 4.16 -6.22 -8.41
CA THR A 64 5.33 -5.48 -7.92
C THR A 64 6.57 -5.69 -8.80
N PRO A 65 7.00 -6.92 -9.17
CA PRO A 65 8.09 -7.12 -10.13
C PRO A 65 7.87 -6.51 -11.51
N LEU A 66 6.68 -6.71 -12.07
CA LEU A 66 6.37 -6.21 -13.42
C LEU A 66 6.42 -4.68 -13.44
N ALA A 67 5.88 -4.03 -12.41
CA ALA A 67 6.01 -2.59 -12.23
C ALA A 67 7.49 -2.20 -12.23
N ILE A 68 8.30 -2.79 -11.34
CA ILE A 68 9.74 -2.48 -11.21
C ILE A 68 10.49 -2.63 -12.53
N MET A 69 10.26 -3.73 -13.26
CA MET A 69 10.90 -3.97 -14.56
C MET A 69 10.48 -2.93 -15.61
N GLY A 70 9.19 -2.59 -15.66
CA GLY A 70 8.67 -1.55 -16.54
C GLY A 70 9.29 -0.18 -16.26
N ILE A 71 9.48 0.13 -14.98
CA ILE A 71 10.00 1.42 -14.52
C ILE A 71 11.51 1.52 -14.72
N ASP A 72 12.27 0.47 -14.47
CA ASP A 72 13.71 0.45 -14.75
C ASP A 72 13.98 0.78 -16.23
N LYS A 73 13.17 0.21 -17.12
CA LYS A 73 13.18 0.53 -18.55
C LYS A 73 12.74 1.97 -18.85
N LEU A 74 11.74 2.49 -18.13
CA LEU A 74 11.26 3.86 -18.27
C LEU A 74 12.31 4.88 -17.84
N ILE A 75 12.97 4.66 -16.70
CA ILE A 75 14.07 5.50 -16.20
C ILE A 75 15.26 5.45 -17.15
N GLY A 76 15.61 4.27 -17.66
CA GLY A 76 16.64 4.13 -18.70
C GLY A 76 16.34 5.01 -19.91
N ARG A 77 15.09 4.96 -20.41
CA ARG A 77 14.64 5.81 -21.52
C ARG A 77 14.62 7.30 -21.19
N LEU A 78 14.18 7.68 -19.99
CA LEU A 78 14.14 9.07 -19.53
C LEU A 78 15.55 9.66 -19.42
N ARG A 79 16.52 8.89 -18.91
CA ARG A 79 17.93 9.31 -18.85
C ARG A 79 18.54 9.49 -20.24
N THR A 80 18.15 8.68 -21.23
CA THR A 80 18.61 8.84 -22.61
C THR A 80 17.90 9.98 -23.35
N ALA A 81 16.60 10.19 -23.11
CA ALA A 81 15.79 11.18 -23.82
C ALA A 81 15.93 12.60 -23.24
N ALA A 82 16.16 12.72 -21.93
CA ALA A 82 16.28 13.99 -21.23
C ALA A 82 17.50 14.00 -20.29
N PRO A 83 18.74 14.01 -20.82
CA PRO A 83 19.97 13.95 -20.01
C PRO A 83 20.19 15.19 -19.11
N ARG A 84 19.44 16.28 -19.34
CA ARG A 84 19.46 17.50 -18.52
C ARG A 84 18.59 17.41 -17.25
N LEU A 85 17.79 16.34 -17.10
CA LEU A 85 16.90 16.21 -15.95
C LEU A 85 17.71 15.79 -14.71
N ASN A 86 17.75 16.67 -13.69
CA ASN A 86 18.42 16.37 -12.43
C ASN A 86 17.68 15.23 -11.69
N ARG A 87 18.35 14.57 -10.73
CA ARG A 87 17.79 13.43 -9.96
C ARG A 87 16.45 13.75 -9.31
N ALA A 88 16.28 14.98 -8.81
CA ALA A 88 15.04 15.46 -8.23
C ALA A 88 13.88 15.52 -9.25
N GLY A 89 14.17 15.92 -10.50
CA GLY A 89 13.17 15.96 -11.57
C GLY A 89 12.69 14.56 -11.98
N VAL A 90 13.60 13.58 -11.98
CA VAL A 90 13.24 12.16 -12.21
C VAL A 90 12.34 11.65 -11.09
N LEU A 91 12.70 11.92 -9.82
CA LEU A 91 11.88 11.54 -8.67
C LEU A 91 10.49 12.18 -8.70
N GLY A 92 10.40 13.48 -9.00
CA GLY A 92 9.11 14.17 -9.11
C GLY A 92 8.22 13.60 -10.21
N LEU A 93 8.80 13.27 -11.38
CA LEU A 93 8.08 12.62 -12.46
C LEU A 93 7.60 11.22 -12.06
N MET A 94 8.41 10.46 -11.32
CA MET A 94 8.03 9.14 -10.80
C MET A 94 6.85 9.26 -9.83
N VAL A 95 6.90 10.19 -8.87
CA VAL A 95 5.79 10.42 -7.93
C VAL A 95 4.50 10.72 -8.69
N LEU A 96 4.55 11.64 -9.67
CA LEU A 96 3.38 11.98 -10.47
C LEU A 96 2.85 10.76 -11.24
N LEU A 97 3.75 10.02 -11.90
CA LEU A 97 3.39 8.86 -12.70
C LEU A 97 2.77 7.75 -11.84
N PHE A 98 3.32 7.44 -10.67
CA PHE A 98 2.72 6.45 -9.79
C PHE A 98 1.40 6.90 -9.21
N THR A 99 1.29 8.17 -8.82
CA THR A 99 0.02 8.72 -8.34
C THR A 99 -1.08 8.53 -9.40
N VAL A 100 -0.78 8.83 -10.67
CA VAL A 100 -1.75 8.67 -11.76
C VAL A 100 -2.07 7.20 -12.04
N ILE A 101 -1.05 6.33 -12.10
CA ILE A 101 -1.25 4.89 -12.33
C ILE A 101 -2.10 4.28 -11.21
N ASP A 102 -1.79 4.64 -9.96
CA ASP A 102 -2.49 4.17 -8.77
C ASP A 102 -3.96 4.58 -8.82
N ILE A 103 -4.24 5.87 -8.98
CA ILE A 103 -5.62 6.39 -9.11
C ILE A 103 -6.38 5.68 -10.25
N VAL A 104 -5.77 5.50 -11.42
CA VAL A 104 -6.44 4.86 -12.57
C VAL A 104 -6.71 3.37 -12.31
N MET A 105 -5.74 2.65 -11.77
CA MET A 105 -5.89 1.23 -11.45
C MET A 105 -6.90 1.01 -10.34
N GLU A 106 -6.81 1.80 -9.26
CA GLU A 106 -7.76 1.80 -8.17
C GLU A 106 -9.18 2.06 -8.68
N GLN A 107 -9.38 3.10 -9.48
CA GLN A 107 -10.70 3.38 -10.06
C GLN A 107 -11.23 2.25 -10.94
N PHE A 108 -10.36 1.54 -11.66
CA PHE A 108 -10.76 0.35 -12.40
C PHE A 108 -11.20 -0.78 -11.45
N PHE A 109 -10.42 -1.09 -10.42
CA PHE A 109 -10.73 -2.16 -9.47
C PHE A 109 -11.99 -1.88 -8.63
N HIS A 110 -12.23 -0.62 -8.26
CA HIS A 110 -13.47 -0.18 -7.62
C HIS A 110 -14.69 -0.43 -8.52
N ARG A 111 -14.59 -0.11 -9.81
CA ARG A 111 -15.70 -0.30 -10.77
C ARG A 111 -16.00 -1.77 -11.05
N VAL A 112 -14.99 -2.63 -10.97
CA VAL A 112 -15.15 -4.09 -11.07
C VAL A 112 -15.69 -4.69 -9.75
N GLY A 113 -15.68 -3.91 -8.66
CA GLY A 113 -16.20 -4.32 -7.36
C GLY A 113 -15.27 -5.26 -6.59
N LEU A 114 -13.95 -5.17 -6.82
CA LEU A 114 -12.98 -5.97 -6.06
C LEU A 114 -12.81 -5.46 -4.63
N TRP A 115 -12.86 -4.15 -4.41
CA TRP A 115 -12.81 -3.53 -3.09
C TRP A 115 -13.40 -2.11 -3.12
N THR A 116 -13.61 -1.54 -1.94
CA THR A 116 -14.16 -0.19 -1.77
C THR A 116 -13.59 0.52 -0.54
N TYR A 117 -13.50 1.84 -0.64
CA TYR A 117 -13.36 2.71 0.53
C TYR A 117 -14.73 2.97 1.15
N LEU A 118 -14.92 2.45 2.35
CA LEU A 118 -16.11 2.62 3.17
C LEU A 118 -16.20 4.02 3.78
N ARG A 119 -15.06 4.67 3.99
CA ARG A 119 -14.97 6.03 4.53
C ARG A 119 -13.85 6.80 3.84
N VAL A 120 -14.11 8.07 3.52
CA VAL A 120 -13.12 9.01 2.97
C VAL A 120 -13.30 10.40 3.59
N ASP A 121 -12.24 11.21 3.55
CA ASP A 121 -12.34 12.65 3.77
C ASP A 121 -12.97 13.30 2.54
N GLY A 122 -14.14 13.92 2.71
CA GLY A 122 -14.89 14.47 1.58
C GLY A 122 -14.18 15.60 0.81
N SER A 123 -13.20 16.26 1.42
CA SER A 123 -12.43 17.34 0.79
C SER A 123 -11.25 16.85 -0.06
N TRP A 124 -10.71 15.68 0.26
CA TRP A 124 -9.52 15.09 -0.35
C TRP A 124 -9.81 13.71 -0.95
N SER A 125 -10.96 13.56 -1.61
CA SER A 125 -11.36 12.34 -2.31
C SER A 125 -11.97 12.64 -3.68
N ILE A 126 -11.97 11.63 -4.55
CA ILE A 126 -12.71 11.64 -5.81
C ILE A 126 -13.93 10.75 -5.72
N PHE A 127 -14.99 11.12 -6.44
CA PHE A 127 -16.27 10.40 -6.46
C PHE A 127 -16.85 10.19 -5.05
N THR A 128 -16.62 11.17 -4.18
CA THR A 128 -17.08 11.21 -2.79
C THR A 128 -18.55 10.83 -2.67
N GLY A 129 -18.88 9.91 -1.75
CA GLY A 129 -20.26 9.47 -1.53
C GLY A 129 -20.75 8.37 -2.48
N HIS A 130 -19.94 7.90 -3.42
CA HIS A 130 -20.22 6.71 -4.22
C HIS A 130 -19.46 5.47 -3.69
N LEU A 131 -19.90 4.27 -4.07
CA LEU A 131 -19.17 3.02 -3.76
C LEU A 131 -17.77 2.93 -4.40
N TYR A 132 -17.48 3.77 -5.38
CA TYR A 132 -16.17 3.88 -6.03
C TYR A 132 -15.40 5.15 -5.62
N GLN A 133 -15.77 5.72 -4.46
CA GLN A 133 -15.02 6.81 -3.86
C GLN A 133 -13.58 6.38 -3.57
N PHE A 134 -12.64 7.30 -3.75
CA PHE A 134 -11.22 7.02 -3.53
C PHE A 134 -10.52 8.20 -2.85
N PRO A 135 -9.79 7.96 -1.75
CA PRO A 135 -9.02 8.98 -1.06
C PRO A 135 -7.79 9.39 -1.89
N LEU A 136 -7.71 10.66 -2.29
CA LEU A 136 -6.57 11.16 -3.08
C LEU A 136 -5.26 11.13 -2.28
N TYR A 137 -5.33 11.29 -0.96
CA TYR A 137 -4.16 11.16 -0.10
C TYR A 137 -3.56 9.76 -0.18
N GLU A 138 -4.36 8.72 -0.36
CA GLU A 138 -3.83 7.38 -0.56
C GLU A 138 -3.05 7.29 -1.87
N GLY A 139 -3.63 7.73 -2.99
CA GLY A 139 -2.95 7.67 -4.27
C GLY A 139 -1.68 8.51 -4.32
N VAL A 140 -1.64 9.65 -3.61
CA VAL A 140 -0.44 10.50 -3.54
C VAL A 140 0.62 9.91 -2.62
N PHE A 141 0.24 9.51 -1.40
CA PHE A 141 1.22 9.05 -0.41
C PHE A 141 1.63 7.59 -0.62
N PHE A 142 0.67 6.68 -0.82
CA PHE A 142 0.96 5.28 -1.11
C PHE A 142 1.44 5.11 -2.55
N GLY A 143 0.58 5.45 -3.51
CA GLY A 143 0.87 5.36 -4.94
C GLY A 143 2.12 6.15 -5.28
N GLY A 144 2.10 7.47 -5.06
CA GLY A 144 3.23 8.36 -5.37
C GLY A 144 4.48 8.12 -4.51
N ILE A 145 4.42 8.46 -3.22
CA ILE A 145 5.61 8.60 -2.37
C ILE A 145 6.19 7.23 -1.97
N VAL A 146 5.39 6.32 -1.40
CA VAL A 146 5.87 5.01 -0.94
C VAL A 146 6.41 4.18 -2.11
N SER A 147 5.70 4.14 -3.24
CA SER A 147 6.20 3.43 -4.42
C SER A 147 7.48 4.07 -4.95
N THR A 148 7.54 5.39 -5.07
CA THR A 148 8.76 6.08 -5.56
C THR A 148 9.94 5.84 -4.65
N LEU A 149 9.80 5.94 -3.32
CA LEU A 149 10.87 5.68 -2.37
C LEU A 149 11.41 4.24 -2.51
N SER A 150 10.50 3.28 -2.62
CA SER A 150 10.85 1.87 -2.73
C SER A 150 11.58 1.57 -4.03
N ILE A 151 11.11 2.13 -5.14
CA ILE A 151 11.74 1.94 -6.46
C ILE A 151 13.03 2.75 -6.55
N ALA A 152 13.13 3.92 -5.92
CA ALA A 152 14.36 4.71 -5.89
C ALA A 152 15.51 3.91 -5.24
N ILE A 153 15.24 3.18 -4.15
CA ILE A 153 16.23 2.28 -3.52
C ILE A 153 16.75 1.23 -4.53
N TYR A 154 15.88 0.74 -5.41
CA TYR A 154 16.24 -0.21 -6.46
C TYR A 154 16.93 0.45 -7.67
N CYS A 155 16.49 1.61 -8.13
CA CYS A 155 17.00 2.25 -9.34
C CYS A 155 18.27 3.07 -9.14
N PHE A 156 18.57 3.50 -7.90
CA PHE A 156 19.82 4.17 -7.54
C PHE A 156 20.88 3.22 -6.99
N ARG A 157 20.84 1.95 -7.40
CA ARG A 157 21.92 1.00 -7.12
C ARG A 157 23.24 1.47 -7.75
N ASP A 158 24.33 1.18 -7.06
CA ASP A 158 25.68 1.45 -7.54
C ASP A 158 26.03 0.57 -8.76
N LYS A 159 27.14 0.88 -9.45
CA LYS A 159 27.66 0.12 -10.59
C LYS A 159 27.87 -1.37 -10.28
N ASP A 160 28.12 -1.68 -9.00
CA ASP A 160 28.26 -3.05 -8.48
C ASP A 160 26.90 -3.71 -8.12
N GLY A 161 25.77 -3.06 -8.42
CA GLY A 161 24.43 -3.55 -8.09
C GLY A 161 24.09 -3.50 -6.59
N ARG A 162 24.81 -2.68 -5.82
CA ARG A 162 24.61 -2.49 -4.37
C ARG A 162 23.58 -1.40 -4.11
N MET A 163 22.62 -1.67 -3.23
CA MET A 163 21.63 -0.70 -2.73
C MET A 163 22.22 0.08 -1.55
N ILE A 164 21.60 1.20 -1.20
CA ILE A 164 21.97 1.99 0.00
C ILE A 164 21.91 1.11 1.27
N THR A 165 20.99 0.14 1.32
CA THR A 165 20.84 -0.83 2.42
C THR A 165 21.95 -1.88 2.48
N ASP A 166 22.79 -1.98 1.44
CA ASP A 166 23.90 -2.93 1.37
C ASP A 166 25.22 -2.33 1.90
N ALA A 167 25.20 -1.11 2.44
CA ALA A 167 26.38 -0.48 3.03
C ALA A 167 26.90 -1.33 4.20
N GLY A 168 28.21 -1.65 4.19
CA GLY A 168 28.83 -2.49 5.23
C GLY A 168 28.78 -4.00 4.94
N ILE A 169 28.18 -4.44 3.83
CA ILE A 169 28.09 -5.87 3.47
C ILE A 169 29.47 -6.52 3.30
N GLU A 170 30.50 -5.73 2.94
CA GLU A 170 31.88 -6.17 2.81
C GLU A 170 32.48 -6.68 4.12
N LYS A 171 32.01 -6.19 5.27
CA LYS A 171 32.48 -6.60 6.61
C LYS A 171 32.03 -8.02 6.99
N LEU A 172 31.07 -8.60 6.27
CA LEU A 172 30.62 -9.96 6.50
C LEU A 172 31.68 -10.98 6.04
N ARG A 173 32.21 -11.72 7.02
CA ARG A 173 33.20 -12.79 6.83
C ARG A 173 32.60 -14.01 6.10
N ASN A 174 31.34 -14.33 6.36
CA ASN A 174 30.62 -15.42 5.69
C ASN A 174 29.84 -14.88 4.48
N LYS A 175 30.24 -15.25 3.26
CA LYS A 175 29.56 -14.81 2.04
C LYS A 175 28.23 -15.54 1.78
N ARG A 176 27.96 -16.67 2.44
CA ARG A 176 26.69 -17.43 2.28
C ARG A 176 25.50 -16.72 2.90
N VAL A 177 25.70 -15.91 3.94
CA VAL A 177 24.62 -15.16 4.61
C VAL A 177 24.34 -13.82 3.96
N VAL A 178 25.19 -13.35 3.04
CA VAL A 178 25.06 -12.04 2.38
C VAL A 178 23.68 -11.86 1.73
N PRO A 179 23.14 -12.79 0.92
CA PRO A 179 21.81 -12.61 0.33
C PRO A 179 20.70 -12.46 1.37
N LEU A 180 20.76 -13.23 2.46
CA LEU A 180 19.79 -13.17 3.55
C LEU A 180 19.84 -11.82 4.26
N VAL A 181 21.04 -11.34 4.61
CA VAL A 181 21.24 -10.03 5.27
C VAL A 181 20.72 -8.90 4.37
N ARG A 182 20.97 -8.95 3.06
CA ARG A 182 20.44 -7.95 2.11
C ARG A 182 18.90 -7.95 2.07
N ILE A 183 18.28 -9.13 2.07
CA ILE A 183 16.81 -9.24 2.13
C ILE A 183 16.29 -8.64 3.44
N LEU A 184 16.86 -9.00 4.59
CA LEU A 184 16.42 -8.52 5.90
C LEU A 184 16.63 -7.01 6.07
N ALA A 185 17.76 -6.47 5.62
CA ALA A 185 18.03 -5.03 5.66
C ALA A 185 17.00 -4.25 4.82
N LEU A 186 16.70 -4.73 3.60
CA LEU A 186 15.69 -4.13 2.75
C LEU A 186 14.27 -4.27 3.34
N THR A 187 13.98 -5.43 3.95
CA THR A 187 12.72 -5.70 4.66
C THR A 187 12.51 -4.71 5.80
N GLY A 188 13.56 -4.42 6.58
CA GLY A 188 13.50 -3.45 7.67
C GLY A 188 13.13 -2.05 7.16
N VAL A 189 13.74 -1.61 6.06
CA VAL A 189 13.40 -0.32 5.44
C VAL A 189 11.96 -0.28 4.96
N PHE A 190 11.48 -1.31 4.27
CA PHE A 190 10.08 -1.35 3.82
C PHE A 190 9.09 -1.41 4.98
N ASN A 191 9.42 -2.13 6.06
CA ASN A 191 8.59 -2.13 7.26
C ASN A 191 8.49 -0.74 7.89
N VAL A 192 9.59 0.03 7.93
CA VAL A 192 9.56 1.41 8.45
C VAL A 192 8.74 2.33 7.54
N ILE A 193 8.91 2.23 6.23
CA ILE A 193 8.14 3.03 5.25
C ILE A 193 6.65 2.73 5.41
N MET A 194 6.26 1.45 5.45
CA MET A 194 4.87 1.03 5.65
C MET A 194 4.34 1.49 7.01
N MET A 195 5.12 1.40 8.07
CA MET A 195 4.67 1.80 9.40
C MET A 195 4.38 3.30 9.45
N VAL A 196 5.28 4.12 8.90
CA VAL A 196 5.07 5.58 8.82
C VAL A 196 3.84 5.91 7.98
N PHE A 197 3.67 5.21 6.85
CA PHE A 197 2.48 5.36 6.01
C PHE A 197 1.19 4.99 6.77
N MET A 198 1.14 3.81 7.40
CA MET A 198 -0.04 3.33 8.12
C MET A 198 -0.40 4.25 9.30
N LEU A 199 0.59 4.74 10.04
CA LEU A 199 0.37 5.71 11.11
C LEU A 199 -0.21 7.03 10.57
N GLY A 200 0.41 7.60 9.53
CA GLY A 200 -0.07 8.84 8.92
C GLY A 200 -1.47 8.68 8.31
N PHE A 201 -1.70 7.56 7.62
CA PHE A 201 -2.98 7.21 7.03
C PHE A 201 -4.08 7.11 8.09
N ASN A 202 -3.83 6.42 9.21
CA ASN A 202 -4.81 6.32 10.29
C ASN A 202 -5.11 7.69 10.94
N LEU A 203 -4.09 8.55 11.11
CA LEU A 203 -4.29 9.90 11.67
C LEU A 203 -5.19 10.77 10.78
N VAL A 204 -5.00 10.72 9.46
CA VAL A 204 -5.87 11.43 8.51
C VAL A 204 -7.27 10.82 8.51
N ASN A 205 -7.37 9.49 8.46
CA ASN A 205 -8.66 8.79 8.39
C ASN A 205 -9.51 8.89 9.65
N GLN A 206 -8.97 9.33 10.79
CA GLN A 206 -9.81 9.71 11.93
C GLN A 206 -10.80 10.82 11.57
N HIS A 207 -10.48 11.65 10.59
CA HIS A 207 -11.33 12.73 10.08
C HIS A 207 -12.16 12.33 8.84
N ALA A 208 -12.08 11.07 8.39
CA ALA A 208 -12.91 10.58 7.29
C ALA A 208 -14.38 10.54 7.72
N ASP A 209 -15.15 11.50 7.20
CA ASP A 209 -16.54 11.77 7.58
C ASP A 209 -17.54 11.19 6.58
N THR A 210 -17.10 10.94 5.35
CA THR A 210 -17.99 10.63 4.24
C THR A 210 -18.07 9.14 3.97
N GLN A 211 -19.29 8.61 3.99
CA GLN A 211 -19.63 7.23 3.61
C GLN A 211 -20.36 7.21 2.27
N PRO A 212 -20.36 6.07 1.54
CA PRO A 212 -21.20 5.92 0.38
C PRO A 212 -22.66 6.17 0.73
N ALA A 213 -23.36 6.96 -0.09
CA ALA A 213 -24.79 7.25 0.08
C ALA A 213 -25.69 6.05 -0.28
N GLN A 214 -25.13 5.08 -1.00
CA GLN A 214 -25.79 3.84 -1.38
C GLN A 214 -25.61 2.80 -0.27
N ASP A 215 -26.60 1.91 -0.12
CA ASP A 215 -26.49 0.78 0.80
C ASP A 215 -25.26 -0.05 0.47
N ILE A 216 -24.40 -0.25 1.48
CA ILE A 216 -23.16 -1.02 1.33
C ILE A 216 -23.53 -2.51 1.28
N PRO A 217 -23.25 -3.20 0.16
CA PRO A 217 -23.60 -4.61 0.01
C PRO A 217 -22.99 -5.51 1.10
N SER A 218 -23.66 -6.63 1.38
CA SER A 218 -23.23 -7.59 2.41
C SER A 218 -21.82 -8.17 2.19
N TYR A 219 -21.43 -8.34 0.93
CA TYR A 219 -20.09 -8.80 0.55
C TYR A 219 -18.98 -7.75 0.71
N LEU A 220 -19.31 -6.51 1.15
CA LEU A 220 -18.35 -5.43 1.41
C LEU A 220 -18.38 -4.95 2.88
N HIS A 221 -19.54 -4.93 3.55
CA HIS A 221 -19.57 -4.41 4.91
C HIS A 221 -19.14 -5.42 5.99
N HIS A 222 -19.19 -6.74 5.72
CA HIS A 222 -18.72 -7.82 6.62
C HIS A 222 -19.19 -7.75 8.08
N ASP A 223 -20.42 -7.34 8.35
CA ASP A 223 -20.92 -7.06 9.72
C ASP A 223 -20.01 -6.13 10.57
N MET A 224 -19.13 -5.33 9.93
CA MET A 224 -18.30 -4.34 10.62
C MET A 224 -19.18 -3.23 11.21
N CYS A 225 -18.83 -2.79 12.41
CA CYS A 225 -19.58 -1.76 13.12
C CYS A 225 -19.52 -0.38 12.42
N GLY A 226 -20.55 0.44 12.60
CA GLY A 226 -20.61 1.82 12.10
C GLY A 226 -20.69 1.96 10.57
N LEU A 227 -21.22 0.94 9.88
CA LEU A 227 -21.47 0.92 8.43
C LEU A 227 -22.95 0.62 8.16
N GLY A 228 -23.63 1.52 7.43
CA GLY A 228 -25.01 1.29 6.99
C GLY A 228 -25.95 0.85 8.12
N PRO A 229 -26.58 -0.34 8.03
CA PRO A 229 -27.52 -0.84 9.04
C PRO A 229 -26.85 -1.37 10.33
N ASN A 230 -25.52 -1.46 10.38
CA ASN A 230 -24.81 -2.08 11.50
C ASN A 230 -24.74 -1.14 12.72
N PRO A 231 -24.75 -1.69 13.94
CA PRO A 231 -24.67 -0.90 15.16
C PRO A 231 -23.40 -0.03 15.17
N PRO A 232 -23.43 1.14 15.83
CA PRO A 232 -22.24 1.96 16.02
C PRO A 232 -21.15 1.16 16.71
N CYS A 233 -19.89 1.42 16.35
CA CYS A 233 -18.76 0.78 17.02
C CYS A 233 -18.81 1.05 18.52
N PRO A 234 -18.57 0.04 19.37
CA PRO A 234 -18.61 0.22 20.81
C PRO A 234 -17.64 1.33 21.21
N PRO A 235 -18.03 2.23 22.15
CA PRO A 235 -17.11 3.23 22.65
C PRO A 235 -15.88 2.53 23.23
N LEU A 236 -14.70 3.09 22.97
CA LEU A 236 -13.46 2.61 23.58
C LEU A 236 -13.65 2.57 25.11
N PRO A 237 -13.30 1.47 25.80
CA PRO A 237 -13.28 1.43 27.25
C PRO A 237 -12.26 2.42 27.84
#